data_AF-A0A7X2ST00-F1
#
_entry.id   AF-A0A7X2ST00-F1
#
_cell.length_a   1.000
_cell.length_b   1.000
_cell.length_c   1.000
_cell.angle_alpha   90.00
_cell.angle_beta   90.00
_cell.angle_gamma   90.00
#
_symmetry.space_group_name_H-M   'P 1'
#
loop_
_entity.id
_entity.type
_entity.pdbx_description
1 polymer ?
#
loop_
_entity_poly.entity_id
_entity_poly.type
_entity_poly.pdbx_seq_one_letter_code
_entity_poly.pdbx_strand_id
1 'polypeptide(L)'
;MTKVIDIVNKFEEFAPKRIAEDGDPIGLQLGSLHNDVHKMMVTLDVRPETVDEAIENNVDFIFAHHPAMFVPVKKFDLDIPQNAMYAKLIKHDITVYGAHTNLDNANGGMNDWLAEQLGLENTEFLLPTKVDPVSNEKYSMGRVGELKDSLTAVEFAEYCKKVLNLRGLRLIAADNQKPVKRVAVLGGSGGRFFNAALL
;
A
#
# COMPACT_ATOMS: atom_id res chain seq x y z
N MET A 1 18.39 14.70 -17.42
CA MET A 1 17.59 13.47 -17.43
C MET A 1 17.04 13.27 -16.03
N THR A 2 15.79 12.84 -15.89
CA THR A 2 15.18 12.56 -14.58
C THR A 2 15.81 11.32 -13.99
N LYS A 3 16.17 11.36 -12.71
CA LYS A 3 16.72 10.21 -11.98
C LYS A 3 15.69 9.64 -11.01
N VAL A 4 15.90 8.41 -10.58
CA VAL A 4 15.05 7.77 -9.56
C VAL A 4 14.95 8.65 -8.31
N ILE A 5 16.06 9.24 -7.87
CA ILE A 5 16.11 10.14 -6.71
C ILE A 5 15.15 11.33 -6.84
N ASP A 6 14.98 11.89 -8.04
CA ASP A 6 14.11 13.05 -8.26
C ASP A 6 12.63 12.66 -8.05
N ILE A 7 12.25 11.48 -8.54
CA ILE A 7 10.89 10.93 -8.40
C ILE A 7 10.60 10.59 -6.94
N VAL A 8 11.50 9.85 -6.27
CA VAL A 8 11.27 9.42 -4.89
C VAL A 8 11.31 10.60 -3.92
N ASN A 9 12.15 11.62 -4.15
CA ASN A 9 12.13 12.83 -3.33
C ASN A 9 10.77 13.53 -3.46
N LYS A 10 10.23 13.62 -4.67
CA LYS A 10 8.92 14.23 -4.89
C LYS A 10 7.79 13.43 -4.23
N PHE A 11 7.86 12.10 -4.28
CA PHE A 11 6.92 11.23 -3.57
C PHE A 11 7.04 11.36 -2.05
N GLU A 12 8.27 11.43 -1.53
CA GLU A 12 8.53 11.54 -0.09
C GLU A 12 8.13 12.91 0.50
N GLU A 13 7.85 13.93 -0.33
CA GLU A 13 7.14 15.14 0.12
C GLU A 13 5.69 14.82 0.54
N PHE A 14 5.05 13.86 -0.13
CA PHE A 14 3.67 13.44 0.14
C PHE A 14 3.60 12.32 1.20
N ALA A 15 4.42 11.28 1.06
CA ALA A 15 4.45 10.14 1.98
C ALA A 15 5.89 9.89 2.48
N PRO A 16 6.39 10.72 3.41
CA PRO A 16 7.78 10.66 3.85
C PRO A 16 8.11 9.34 4.56
N LYS A 17 9.33 8.83 4.38
CA LYS A 17 9.73 7.55 5.02
C LYS A 17 9.56 7.53 6.55
N ARG A 18 9.69 8.70 7.20
CA ARG A 18 9.60 8.84 8.67
C ARG A 18 8.21 8.58 9.26
N ILE A 19 7.17 8.54 8.43
CA ILE A 19 5.81 8.18 8.88
C ILE A 19 5.48 6.70 8.65
N ALA A 20 6.45 5.89 8.24
CA ALA A 20 6.30 4.43 8.20
C ALA A 20 6.19 3.84 9.61
N GLU A 21 5.67 2.62 9.71
CA GLU A 21 5.73 1.85 10.94
C GLU A 21 7.15 1.36 11.23
N ASP A 22 7.47 1.22 12.52
CA ASP A 22 8.79 0.82 12.96
C ASP A 22 9.20 -0.55 12.41
N GLY A 23 10.37 -0.61 11.78
CA GLY A 23 10.93 -1.84 11.22
C GLY A 23 10.42 -2.21 9.82
N ASP A 24 9.57 -1.38 9.21
CA ASP A 24 9.10 -1.61 7.83
C ASP A 24 10.23 -1.35 6.80
N PRO A 25 10.59 -2.31 5.93
CA PRO A 25 11.74 -2.18 5.02
C PRO A 25 11.39 -1.39 3.76
N ILE A 26 10.95 -0.14 3.90
CA ILE A 26 10.63 0.76 2.77
C ILE A 26 11.88 1.39 2.14
N GLY A 27 11.68 2.10 1.03
CA GLY A 27 12.74 2.81 0.32
C GLY A 27 13.33 1.98 -0.82
N LEU A 28 14.57 2.31 -1.21
CA LEU A 28 15.30 1.57 -2.25
C LEU A 28 15.45 0.10 -1.85
N GLN A 29 14.93 -0.80 -2.67
CA GLN A 29 15.01 -2.25 -2.46
C GLN A 29 16.18 -2.85 -3.25
N LEU A 30 16.33 -2.45 -4.52
CA LEU A 30 17.29 -2.98 -5.49
C LEU A 30 17.65 -1.88 -6.51
N GLY A 31 18.87 -1.89 -7.04
CA GLY A 31 19.31 -0.93 -8.06
C GLY A 31 19.93 0.34 -7.45
N SER A 32 19.70 1.49 -8.08
CA SER A 32 20.37 2.75 -7.72
C SER A 32 19.45 3.95 -7.86
N LEU A 33 19.44 4.82 -6.84
CA LEU A 33 18.69 6.09 -6.90
C LEU A 33 19.25 7.06 -7.95
N HIS A 34 20.44 6.79 -8.49
CA HIS A 34 21.10 7.65 -9.48
C HIS A 34 20.91 7.20 -10.93
N ASN A 35 20.25 6.05 -11.15
CA ASN A 35 19.89 5.59 -12.49
C ASN A 35 18.92 6.60 -13.15
N ASP A 36 19.11 6.80 -14.45
CA ASP A 36 18.19 7.61 -15.26
C ASP A 36 16.89 6.86 -15.47
N VAL A 37 15.75 7.58 -15.48
CA VAL A 37 14.42 7.01 -15.65
C VAL A 37 13.78 7.57 -16.91
N HIS A 38 13.52 6.70 -17.87
CA HIS A 38 12.74 6.97 -19.09
C HIS A 38 11.34 6.39 -18.96
N LYS A 39 11.20 5.24 -18.32
CA LYS A 39 9.92 4.58 -18.07
C LYS A 39 9.85 4.01 -16.66
N MET A 40 8.76 4.35 -15.97
CA MET A 40 8.43 3.90 -14.62
C MET A 40 7.18 3.02 -14.66
N MET A 41 7.17 1.96 -13.86
CA MET A 41 6.01 1.13 -13.60
C MET A 41 5.61 1.22 -12.13
N VAL A 42 4.33 1.42 -11.86
CA VAL A 42 3.77 1.37 -10.50
C VAL A 42 3.07 0.03 -10.32
N THR A 43 3.31 -0.64 -9.20
CA THR A 43 2.71 -1.95 -8.91
C THR A 43 2.38 -2.12 -7.44
N LEU A 44 1.50 -3.07 -7.12
CA LEU A 44 1.32 -3.54 -5.75
C LEU A 44 2.48 -4.44 -5.34
N ASP A 45 2.75 -5.48 -6.14
CA ASP A 45 3.71 -6.55 -5.85
C ASP A 45 4.75 -6.69 -6.96
N VAL A 46 6.00 -6.90 -6.55
CA VAL A 46 7.08 -7.31 -7.46
C VAL A 46 7.15 -8.84 -7.48
N ARG A 47 6.57 -9.43 -8.53
CA ARG A 47 6.52 -10.88 -8.80
C ARG A 47 7.23 -11.21 -10.11
N PRO A 48 7.60 -12.47 -10.37
CA PRO A 48 8.28 -12.85 -11.62
C PRO A 48 7.57 -12.32 -12.87
N GLU A 49 6.24 -12.39 -12.90
CA GLU A 49 5.42 -11.92 -14.02
C GLU A 49 5.48 -10.40 -14.16
N THR A 50 5.46 -9.65 -13.05
CA THR A 50 5.65 -8.20 -13.03
C THR A 50 7.04 -7.80 -13.53
N VAL A 51 8.07 -8.59 -13.20
CA VAL A 51 9.43 -8.36 -13.69
C VAL A 51 9.53 -8.62 -15.19
N ASP A 52 8.85 -9.65 -15.68
CA ASP A 52 8.80 -9.97 -17.11
C ASP A 52 8.10 -8.86 -17.90
N GLU A 53 6.95 -8.38 -17.41
CA GLU A 53 6.24 -7.23 -17.97
C GLU A 53 7.13 -5.98 -18.02
N ALA A 54 7.86 -5.67 -16.94
CA ALA A 54 8.77 -4.53 -16.89
C ALA A 54 9.87 -4.63 -17.95
N ILE A 55 10.45 -5.81 -18.15
CA ILE A 55 11.51 -6.04 -19.14
C ILE A 55 10.96 -5.91 -20.56
N GLU A 56 9.83 -6.55 -20.85
CA GLU A 56 9.17 -6.47 -22.17
C GLU A 56 8.82 -5.01 -22.53
N ASN A 57 8.49 -4.21 -21.53
CA ASN A 57 8.15 -2.80 -21.71
C ASN A 57 9.35 -1.86 -21.60
N ASN A 58 10.58 -2.33 -21.40
CA ASN A 58 11.77 -1.49 -21.18
C ASN A 58 11.55 -0.47 -20.04
N VAL A 59 11.10 -0.94 -18.88
CA VAL A 59 10.96 -0.16 -17.65
C VAL A 59 12.30 -0.06 -16.96
N ASP A 60 12.69 1.16 -16.56
CA ASP A 60 13.93 1.41 -15.80
C ASP A 60 13.68 1.41 -14.28
N PHE A 61 12.45 1.74 -13.86
CA PHE A 61 12.10 1.95 -12.47
C PHE A 61 10.75 1.34 -12.09
N ILE A 62 10.75 0.44 -11.11
CA ILE A 62 9.56 -0.12 -10.48
C ILE A 62 9.34 0.56 -9.13
N PHE A 63 8.16 1.16 -8.97
CA PHE A 63 7.69 1.72 -7.71
C PHE A 63 6.57 0.83 -7.18
N ALA A 64 6.87 0.05 -6.15
CA ALA A 64 5.96 -0.93 -5.57
C ALA A 64 5.39 -0.45 -4.24
N HIS A 65 4.15 -0.82 -3.93
CA HIS A 65 3.63 -0.65 -2.58
C HIS A 65 4.27 -1.66 -1.61
N HIS A 66 4.20 -2.96 -1.91
CA HIS A 66 4.83 -3.98 -1.07
C HIS A 66 6.35 -4.04 -1.32
N PRO A 67 7.20 -3.98 -0.29
CA PRO A 67 8.65 -4.07 -0.44
C PRO A 67 9.06 -5.40 -1.06
N ALA A 68 9.80 -5.36 -2.17
CA ALA A 68 10.25 -6.55 -2.86
C ALA A 68 11.19 -7.42 -1.98
N MET A 69 11.92 -6.82 -1.04
CA MET A 69 12.80 -7.49 -0.09
C MET A 69 12.34 -7.25 1.35
N PHE A 70 11.22 -7.89 1.74
CA PHE A 70 10.67 -7.74 3.09
C PHE A 70 11.55 -8.37 4.19
N VAL A 71 12.32 -9.39 3.85
CA VAL A 71 13.31 -10.00 4.74
C VAL A 71 14.70 -9.95 4.12
N PRO A 72 15.77 -9.74 4.91
CA PRO A 72 17.12 -9.73 4.38
C PRO A 72 17.50 -11.03 3.68
N VAL A 73 18.12 -10.93 2.50
CA VAL A 73 18.64 -12.08 1.78
C VAL A 73 19.89 -12.62 2.50
N LYS A 74 19.77 -13.79 3.12
CA LYS A 74 20.87 -14.42 3.88
C LYS A 74 21.91 -15.11 2.98
N LYS A 75 21.46 -15.65 1.84
CA LYS A 75 22.28 -16.30 0.81
C LYS A 75 21.70 -15.96 -0.56
N PHE A 76 22.56 -15.70 -1.53
CA PHE A 76 22.15 -15.35 -2.89
C PHE A 76 22.23 -16.56 -3.84
N ASP A 77 21.49 -17.61 -3.50
CA ASP A 77 21.35 -18.82 -4.31
C ASP A 77 20.27 -18.61 -5.37
N LEU A 78 20.62 -18.78 -6.65
CA LEU A 78 19.70 -18.55 -7.78
C LEU A 78 18.70 -19.69 -7.99
N ASP A 79 18.86 -20.83 -7.31
CA ASP A 79 17.83 -21.87 -7.29
C ASP A 79 16.62 -21.45 -6.43
N ILE A 80 16.76 -20.42 -5.60
CA ILE A 80 15.65 -19.79 -4.88
C ILE A 80 14.92 -18.83 -5.83
N PRO A 81 13.62 -19.02 -6.11
CA PRO A 81 12.88 -18.20 -7.08
C PRO A 81 12.93 -16.70 -6.81
N GLN A 82 12.88 -16.30 -5.53
CA GLN A 82 12.97 -14.90 -5.13
C GLN A 82 14.31 -14.26 -5.50
N ASN A 83 15.42 -15.00 -5.30
CA ASN A 83 16.76 -14.52 -5.66
C ASN A 83 16.96 -14.49 -7.18
N ALA A 84 16.43 -15.49 -7.90
CA ALA A 84 16.43 -15.49 -9.36
C ALA A 84 15.72 -14.24 -9.92
N MET A 85 14.59 -13.86 -9.33
CA MET A 85 13.85 -12.64 -9.67
C MET A 85 14.69 -11.38 -9.38
N TYR A 86 15.35 -11.29 -8.22
CA TYR A 86 16.26 -10.17 -7.93
C TYR A 86 17.43 -10.08 -8.91
N ALA A 87 18.03 -11.22 -9.25
CA ALA A 87 19.10 -11.28 -10.23
C ALA A 87 18.63 -10.82 -11.63
N LYS A 88 17.38 -11.13 -12.00
CA LYS A 88 16.77 -10.68 -13.24
C LYS A 88 16.63 -9.15 -13.26
N LEU A 89 16.08 -8.55 -12.20
CA LEU A 89 15.98 -7.10 -12.05
C LEU A 89 17.35 -6.41 -12.19
N ILE A 90 18.38 -6.92 -11.50
CA ILE A 90 19.74 -6.38 -11.55
C ILE A 90 20.34 -6.48 -12.96
N LYS A 91 20.19 -7.64 -13.63
CA LYS A 91 20.73 -7.86 -14.98
C LYS A 91 20.13 -6.94 -16.04
N HIS A 92 18.89 -6.50 -15.83
CA HIS A 92 18.18 -5.59 -16.71
C HIS A 92 18.23 -4.12 -16.25
N ASP A 93 19.07 -3.80 -15.25
CA ASP A 93 19.27 -2.46 -14.68
C ASP A 93 17.97 -1.79 -14.17
N ILE A 94 17.03 -2.60 -13.70
CA ILE A 94 15.74 -2.12 -13.20
C ILE A 94 15.86 -1.80 -11.71
N THR A 95 15.66 -0.53 -11.37
CA THR A 95 15.62 -0.08 -9.97
C THR A 95 14.26 -0.37 -9.35
N VAL A 96 14.22 -0.77 -8.08
CA VAL A 96 12.99 -1.06 -7.34
C VAL A 96 12.95 -0.24 -6.05
N TYR A 97 11.84 0.47 -5.82
CA TYR A 97 11.56 1.21 -4.59
C TYR A 97 10.24 0.72 -3.97
N GLY A 98 10.20 0.57 -2.65
CA GLY A 98 9.02 0.15 -1.89
C GLY A 98 8.44 1.30 -1.06
N ALA A 99 7.14 1.59 -1.22
CA ALA A 99 6.37 2.57 -0.47
C ALA A 99 5.17 1.90 0.22
N HIS A 100 5.41 1.40 1.44
CA HIS A 100 4.49 0.50 2.15
C HIS A 100 3.71 1.27 3.23
N THR A 101 4.03 1.07 4.51
CA THR A 101 3.24 1.66 5.60
C THR A 101 3.32 3.19 5.66
N ASN A 102 4.34 3.83 5.08
CA ASN A 102 4.36 5.29 4.93
C ASN A 102 3.22 5.79 4.03
N LEU A 103 2.88 5.05 2.96
CA LEU A 103 1.76 5.37 2.09
C LEU A 103 0.40 5.05 2.76
N ASP A 104 0.37 4.02 3.61
CA ASP A 104 -0.83 3.70 4.40
C ASP A 104 -1.13 4.75 5.47
N ASN A 105 -0.08 5.36 6.03
CA ASN A 105 -0.16 6.39 7.06
C ASN A 105 -0.39 7.81 6.50
N ALA A 106 0.01 8.07 5.26
CA ALA A 106 -0.07 9.40 4.66
C ALA A 106 -1.51 9.94 4.61
N ASN A 107 -1.65 11.26 4.83
CA ASN A 107 -2.89 11.97 4.59
C ASN A 107 -3.12 12.12 3.08
N GLY A 108 -4.29 11.72 2.59
CA GLY A 108 -4.55 11.54 1.16
C GLY A 108 -3.94 10.27 0.59
N GLY A 109 -3.53 9.32 1.45
CA GLY A 109 -2.88 8.06 1.11
C GLY A 109 -3.86 6.89 0.92
N MET A 110 -3.34 5.67 0.99
CA MET A 110 -4.06 4.45 0.62
C MET A 110 -5.40 4.29 1.37
N ASN A 111 -5.41 4.54 2.69
CA ASN A 111 -6.61 4.39 3.50
C ASN A 111 -7.65 5.49 3.24
N ASP A 112 -7.23 6.68 2.79
CA ASP A 112 -8.15 7.73 2.33
C ASP A 112 -8.80 7.33 1.00
N TRP A 113 -8.02 6.78 0.06
CA TRP A 113 -8.55 6.30 -1.22
C TRP A 113 -9.58 5.18 -1.03
N LEU A 114 -9.33 4.25 -0.09
CA LEU A 114 -10.29 3.21 0.24
C LEU A 114 -11.57 3.78 0.87
N ALA A 115 -11.45 4.74 1.78
CA ALA A 115 -12.60 5.38 2.40
C ALA A 115 -13.44 6.15 1.37
N GLU A 116 -12.78 6.87 0.45
CA GLU A 116 -13.43 7.57 -0.66
C GLU A 116 -14.13 6.60 -1.61
N GLN A 117 -13.47 5.51 -2.03
CA GLN A 117 -14.09 4.50 -2.87
C GLN A 117 -15.34 3.91 -2.22
N LEU A 118 -15.29 3.61 -0.92
CA LEU A 118 -16.44 3.12 -0.15
C LEU A 118 -17.52 4.19 0.13
N GLY A 119 -17.32 5.43 -0.34
CA GLY A 119 -18.28 6.52 -0.14
C GLY A 119 -18.49 6.88 1.33
N LEU A 120 -17.45 6.76 2.16
CA LEU A 120 -17.54 7.12 3.57
C LEU A 120 -17.50 8.64 3.74
N GLU A 121 -18.45 9.16 4.49
CA GLU A 121 -18.53 10.56 4.92
C GLU A 121 -17.99 10.72 6.35
N ASN A 122 -17.63 11.94 6.73
CA ASN A 122 -17.15 12.28 8.08
C ASN A 122 -16.01 11.37 8.58
N THR A 123 -15.03 11.14 7.72
CA THR A 123 -13.94 10.20 7.99
C THR A 123 -12.97 10.75 9.04
N GLU A 124 -12.61 9.90 9.99
CA GLU A 124 -11.63 10.14 11.06
C GLU A 124 -10.55 9.05 11.03
N PHE A 125 -9.45 9.28 11.76
CA PHE A 125 -8.41 8.26 11.93
C PHE A 125 -8.90 7.06 12.73
N LEU A 126 -8.64 5.84 12.23
CA LEU A 126 -8.99 4.61 12.95
C LEU A 126 -8.03 4.33 14.12
N LEU A 127 -6.72 4.38 13.85
CA LEU A 127 -5.70 4.11 14.87
C LEU A 127 -5.29 5.38 15.63
N PRO A 128 -4.63 5.24 16.80
CA PRO A 128 -4.10 6.38 17.55
C PRO A 128 -3.24 7.29 16.67
N THR A 129 -3.54 8.59 16.72
CA THR A 129 -2.86 9.60 15.92
C THR A 129 -1.40 9.79 16.34
N LYS A 130 -0.52 9.88 15.36
CA LYS A 130 0.89 10.29 15.49
C LYS A 130 1.05 11.71 14.90
N VAL A 131 2.14 12.40 15.24
CA VAL A 131 2.48 13.72 14.68
C VAL A 131 3.82 13.62 13.96
N ASP A 132 3.87 14.07 12.71
CA ASP A 132 5.12 14.16 11.96
C ASP A 132 5.97 15.30 12.56
N PRO A 133 7.18 15.02 13.08
CA PRO A 133 8.01 16.05 13.70
C PRO A 133 8.50 17.13 12.73
N VAL A 134 8.40 16.92 11.40
CA VAL A 134 8.86 17.89 10.40
C VAL A 134 7.72 18.78 9.90
N SER A 135 6.59 18.20 9.49
CA SER A 135 5.44 18.98 9.00
C SER A 135 4.51 19.45 10.11
N ASN A 136 4.61 18.86 11.31
CA ASN A 136 3.68 19.01 12.43
C ASN A 136 2.24 18.54 12.10
N GLU A 137 2.07 17.80 11.01
CA GLU A 137 0.78 17.21 10.65
C GLU A 137 0.50 15.95 11.45
N LYS A 138 -0.78 15.74 11.75
CA LYS A 138 -1.27 14.50 12.33
C LYS A 138 -1.43 13.45 11.25
N TYR A 139 -1.06 12.22 11.53
CA TYR A 139 -1.24 11.08 10.63
C TYR A 139 -1.61 9.82 11.40
N SER A 140 -2.26 8.87 10.73
CA SER A 140 -2.62 7.57 11.30
C SER A 140 -3.06 6.58 10.22
N MET A 141 -2.93 5.30 10.51
CA MET A 141 -3.39 4.22 9.64
C MET A 141 -4.90 3.99 9.78
N GLY A 142 -5.54 3.65 8.66
CA GLY A 142 -6.96 3.32 8.59
C GLY A 142 -7.88 4.54 8.78
N ARG A 143 -9.12 4.38 8.34
CA ARG A 143 -10.17 5.39 8.46
C ARG A 143 -11.43 4.78 9.05
N VAL A 144 -12.18 5.58 9.79
CA VAL A 144 -13.54 5.26 10.22
C VAL A 144 -14.46 6.39 9.76
N GLY A 145 -15.61 6.06 9.19
CA GLY A 145 -16.57 7.04 8.70
C GLY A 145 -17.96 6.45 8.61
N GLU A 146 -18.86 7.17 7.96
CA GLU A 146 -20.27 6.77 7.84
C GLU A 146 -20.68 6.61 6.38
N LEU A 147 -21.40 5.53 6.07
CA LEU A 147 -22.12 5.40 4.81
C LEU A 147 -23.22 6.47 4.75
N LYS A 148 -23.54 6.98 3.56
CA LYS A 148 -24.67 7.90 3.38
C LYS A 148 -26.01 7.31 3.86
N ASP A 149 -26.29 6.08 3.46
CA ASP A 149 -27.48 5.32 3.86
C ASP A 149 -27.06 4.05 4.61
N SER A 150 -27.85 3.65 5.60
CA SER A 150 -27.60 2.40 6.34
C SER A 150 -27.86 1.20 5.44
N LEU A 151 -26.94 0.24 5.41
CA LEU A 151 -27.06 -1.03 4.71
C LEU A 151 -27.09 -2.17 5.71
N THR A 152 -27.73 -3.30 5.41
CA THR A 152 -27.50 -4.53 6.18
C THR A 152 -26.08 -5.05 5.98
N ALA A 153 -25.57 -5.89 6.89
CA ALA A 153 -24.22 -6.46 6.76
C ALA A 153 -24.01 -7.20 5.42
N VAL A 154 -25.04 -7.90 4.92
CA VAL A 154 -24.98 -8.58 3.60
C VAL A 154 -25.03 -7.60 2.43
N GLU A 155 -25.82 -6.53 2.51
CA GLU A 155 -25.86 -5.49 1.47
C GLU A 155 -24.55 -4.72 1.42
N PHE A 156 -23.97 -4.40 2.59
CA PHE A 156 -22.66 -3.75 2.67
C PHE A 156 -21.55 -4.64 2.07
N ALA A 157 -21.60 -5.96 2.30
CA ALA A 157 -20.69 -6.89 1.65
C ALA A 157 -20.82 -6.86 0.10
N GLU A 158 -22.03 -6.95 -0.43
CA GLU A 158 -22.23 -6.88 -1.89
C GLU A 158 -21.85 -5.50 -2.46
N TYR A 159 -22.09 -4.42 -1.70
CA TYR A 159 -21.61 -3.08 -2.03
C TYR A 159 -20.08 -3.04 -2.13
N CYS A 160 -19.36 -3.54 -1.14
CA CYS A 160 -17.89 -3.64 -1.16
C CYS A 160 -17.39 -4.44 -2.36
N LYS A 161 -18.00 -5.59 -2.69
CA LYS A 161 -17.65 -6.37 -3.89
C LYS A 161 -17.77 -5.54 -5.16
N LYS A 162 -18.85 -4.79 -5.31
CA LYS A 162 -19.11 -3.96 -6.49
C LYS A 162 -18.12 -2.80 -6.60
N VAL A 163 -17.98 -2.03 -5.52
CA VAL A 163 -17.15 -0.81 -5.49
C VAL A 163 -15.67 -1.14 -5.67
N LEU A 164 -15.18 -2.17 -4.99
CA LEU A 164 -13.79 -2.58 -5.05
C LEU A 164 -13.51 -3.59 -6.18
N ASN A 165 -14.51 -3.84 -7.05
CA ASN A 165 -14.43 -4.76 -8.19
C ASN A 165 -13.88 -6.15 -7.82
N LEU A 166 -14.40 -6.74 -6.75
CA LEU A 166 -13.95 -8.03 -6.21
C LEU A 166 -14.80 -9.18 -6.77
N ARG A 167 -14.14 -10.26 -7.19
CA ARG A 167 -14.82 -11.51 -7.56
C ARG A 167 -15.49 -12.19 -6.36
N GLY A 168 -15.00 -11.93 -5.15
CA GLY A 168 -15.56 -12.47 -3.92
C GLY A 168 -14.98 -11.76 -2.69
N LEU A 169 -15.67 -11.91 -1.56
CA LEU A 169 -15.20 -11.49 -0.24
C LEU A 169 -15.63 -12.51 0.81
N ARG A 170 -15.08 -12.37 2.03
CA ARG A 170 -15.53 -13.14 3.20
C ARG A 170 -16.27 -12.20 4.15
N LEU A 171 -17.54 -12.49 4.42
CA LEU A 171 -18.33 -11.80 5.43
C LEU A 171 -18.28 -12.60 6.74
N ILE A 172 -17.95 -11.92 7.85
CA ILE A 172 -18.04 -12.48 9.20
C ILE A 172 -19.05 -11.62 9.96
N ALA A 173 -20.25 -12.15 10.19
CA ALA A 173 -21.31 -11.47 10.90
C ALA A 173 -22.12 -12.48 11.74
N ALA A 174 -22.51 -12.08 12.95
CA ALA A 174 -23.44 -12.84 13.77
C ALA A 174 -24.89 -12.76 13.22
N ASP A 175 -25.22 -11.62 12.62
CA ASP A 175 -26.50 -11.38 11.95
C ASP A 175 -26.25 -10.62 10.63
N ASN A 176 -26.61 -11.26 9.52
CA ASN A 176 -26.43 -10.71 8.18
C ASN A 176 -27.37 -9.53 7.88
N GLN A 177 -28.44 -9.39 8.66
CA GLN A 177 -29.42 -8.31 8.53
C GLN A 177 -29.12 -7.13 9.47
N LYS A 178 -28.08 -7.23 10.31
CA LYS A 178 -27.69 -6.16 11.21
C LYS A 178 -27.38 -4.88 10.39
N PRO A 179 -27.98 -3.73 10.73
CA PRO A 179 -27.65 -2.47 10.08
C PRO A 179 -26.19 -2.05 10.32
N VAL A 180 -25.55 -1.59 9.25
CA VAL A 180 -24.20 -1.04 9.17
C VAL A 180 -24.33 0.38 8.64
N LYS A 181 -23.83 1.34 9.44
CA LYS A 181 -23.80 2.76 9.11
C LYS A 181 -22.39 3.31 9.29
N ARG A 182 -21.77 3.06 10.44
CA ARG A 182 -20.37 3.40 10.73
C ARG A 182 -19.45 2.25 10.31
N VAL A 183 -18.43 2.56 9.51
CA VAL A 183 -17.52 1.60 8.88
C VAL A 183 -16.09 2.02 9.14
N ALA A 184 -15.28 1.09 9.65
CA ALA A 184 -13.83 1.21 9.68
C ALA A 184 -13.21 0.46 8.49
N VAL A 185 -12.25 1.08 7.82
CA VAL A 185 -11.48 0.50 6.71
C VAL A 185 -9.99 0.65 6.98
N LEU A 186 -9.25 -0.43 6.77
CA LEU A 186 -7.79 -0.46 6.83
C LEU A 186 -7.30 -1.46 5.78
N GLY A 187 -6.57 -0.97 4.76
CA GLY A 187 -6.02 -1.84 3.72
C GLY A 187 -4.88 -2.70 4.23
N GLY A 188 -4.65 -3.86 3.58
CA GLY A 188 -3.63 -4.81 4.01
C GLY A 188 -4.02 -5.61 5.26
N SER A 189 -3.05 -5.87 6.15
CA SER A 189 -3.21 -6.79 7.29
C SER A 189 -3.77 -6.10 8.55
N GLY A 190 -5.03 -5.65 8.50
CA GLY A 190 -5.69 -4.93 9.59
C GLY A 190 -6.26 -5.77 10.74
N GLY A 191 -6.23 -7.10 10.67
CA GLY A 191 -6.95 -7.98 11.59
C GLY A 191 -6.63 -7.78 13.09
N ARG A 192 -5.38 -7.41 13.41
CA ARG A 192 -4.93 -7.11 14.79
C ARG A 192 -5.55 -5.85 15.40
N PHE A 193 -6.17 -5.00 14.58
CA PHE A 193 -6.70 -3.70 14.99
C PHE A 193 -8.22 -3.69 15.16
N PHE A 194 -8.91 -4.83 15.05
CA PHE A 194 -10.37 -4.86 15.10
C PHE A 194 -10.96 -4.22 16.37
N ASN A 195 -10.26 -4.27 17.50
CA ASN A 195 -10.70 -3.62 18.75
C ASN A 195 -10.79 -2.09 18.61
N ALA A 196 -9.92 -1.46 17.81
CA ALA A 196 -9.99 -0.02 17.56
C ALA A 196 -11.23 0.36 16.73
N ALA A 197 -11.75 -0.58 15.92
CA ALA A 197 -12.96 -0.39 15.13
C ALA A 197 -14.27 -0.59 15.93
N LEU A 198 -14.18 -1.04 17.19
CA LEU A 198 -15.34 -1.21 18.07
C LEU A 198 -15.68 0.06 18.87
N LEU A 199 -14.79 1.05 18.86
CA LEU A 199 -14.94 2.35 19.53
C LEU A 199 -15.75 3.32 18.67
#